data_AF-A0A7Y6K864-F1
#
_entry.id   AF-A0A7Y6K864-F1
#
_cell.length_a   1.000
_cell.length_b   1.000
_cell.length_c   1.000
_cell.angle_alpha   90.00
_cell.angle_beta   90.00
_cell.angle_gamma   90.00
#
_symmetry.space_group_name_H-M   'P 1'
#
loop_
_entity.id
_entity.type
_entity.pdbx_description
1 polymer ?
#
loop_
_entity_poly.entity_id
_entity_poly.type
_entity_poly.pdbx_seq_one_letter_code
_entity_poly.pdbx_strand_id
1 'polypeptide(L)'
;MKNAKHSSQDRSAAGLHMMIAKAIADIVHLVQQDRTQNLGDTPLVRQHATNWALSFVERELKLSRFSARLYLRCHQQFGTNPEAIRHLRLTDMCLLFRATDELVSFIVEARKAVPLLPPREVKRLIDAYRGPGNHHAASHA
;
A
#
# COMPACT_ATOMS: atom_id res chain seq x y z
N MET A 1 34.81 -21.69 -5.52
CA MET A 1 34.11 -20.41 -5.74
C MET A 1 32.62 -20.70 -5.86
N LYS A 2 31.80 -20.30 -4.87
CA LYS A 2 30.36 -20.54 -4.87
C LYS A 2 29.70 -19.42 -5.68
N ASN A 3 29.09 -19.79 -6.81
CA ASN A 3 28.34 -18.87 -7.66
C ASN A 3 27.22 -18.22 -6.85
N ALA A 4 27.38 -16.92 -6.59
CA ALA A 4 26.33 -16.07 -6.07
C ALA A 4 25.23 -15.99 -7.13
N LYS A 5 24.16 -16.78 -6.95
CA LYS A 5 22.86 -16.46 -7.54
C LYS A 5 22.44 -15.13 -6.93
N HIS A 6 22.80 -14.03 -7.58
CA HIS A 6 22.19 -12.73 -7.32
C HIS A 6 20.71 -12.88 -7.67
N SER A 7 19.95 -13.07 -6.60
CA SER A 7 18.50 -13.07 -6.49
C SER A 7 17.85 -12.14 -7.52
N SER A 8 17.25 -12.72 -8.56
CA SER A 8 16.37 -12.01 -9.51
C SER A 8 15.00 -11.66 -8.89
N GLN A 9 14.92 -11.61 -7.56
CA GLN A 9 13.69 -11.73 -6.78
C GLN A 9 13.07 -10.37 -6.42
N ASP A 10 13.74 -9.26 -6.75
CA ASP A 10 13.30 -7.88 -6.45
C ASP A 10 12.60 -7.14 -7.61
N ARG A 11 12.36 -7.80 -8.75
CA ARG A 11 11.64 -7.21 -9.91
C ARG A 11 10.24 -7.79 -10.12
N SER A 12 9.53 -8.14 -9.04
CA SER A 12 8.10 -8.42 -9.17
C SER A 12 7.34 -7.11 -9.46
N ALA A 13 6.24 -7.18 -10.23
CA ALA A 13 5.40 -6.00 -10.47
C ALA A 13 4.93 -5.35 -9.16
N ALA A 14 4.66 -6.16 -8.13
CA ALA A 14 4.33 -5.69 -6.78
C ALA A 14 5.47 -4.90 -6.13
N GLY A 15 6.72 -5.39 -6.24
CA GLY A 15 7.91 -4.67 -5.78
C GLY A 15 8.08 -3.32 -6.46
N LEU A 16 7.88 -3.25 -7.78
CA LEU A 16 7.90 -1.98 -8.52
C LEU A 16 6.82 -1.01 -8.03
N HIS A 17 5.58 -1.48 -7.86
CA HIS A 17 4.50 -0.66 -7.32
C HIS A 17 4.83 -0.12 -5.93
N MET A 18 5.49 -0.92 -5.08
CA MET A 18 5.86 -0.48 -3.74
C MET A 18 7.03 0.51 -3.74
N MET A 19 8.00 0.37 -4.66
CA MET A 19 9.04 1.39 -4.84
C MET A 19 8.44 2.75 -5.24
N ILE A 20 7.48 2.76 -6.17
CA ILE A 20 6.73 3.97 -6.54
C ILE A 20 5.96 4.51 -5.32
N ALA A 21 5.31 3.63 -4.57
CA ALA A 21 4.53 4.01 -3.40
C ALA A 21 5.39 4.66 -2.30
N LYS A 22 6.57 4.09 -2.03
CA LYS A 22 7.55 4.66 -1.10
C LYS A 22 8.03 6.03 -1.56
N ALA A 23 8.41 6.17 -2.83
CA ALA A 23 8.87 7.46 -3.36
C ALA A 23 7.81 8.56 -3.21
N ILE A 24 6.54 8.24 -3.48
CA ILE A 24 5.41 9.18 -3.27
C ILE A 24 5.24 9.50 -1.78
N ALA A 25 5.34 8.51 -0.90
CA ALA A 25 5.25 8.71 0.54
C ALA A 25 6.38 9.61 1.08
N ASP A 26 7.61 9.41 0.61
CA ASP A 26 8.76 10.23 0.97
C ASP A 26 8.57 11.69 0.53
N ILE A 27 8.09 11.92 -0.71
CA ILE A 27 7.76 13.27 -1.21
C ILE A 27 6.70 13.94 -0.33
N VAL A 28 5.62 13.23 -0.03
CA VAL A 28 4.54 13.76 0.83
C VAL A 28 5.07 14.08 2.22
N HIS A 29 5.89 13.21 2.80
CA HIS A 29 6.47 13.40 4.12
C HIS A 29 7.38 14.63 4.17
N LEU A 30 8.29 14.79 3.19
CA LEU A 30 9.19 15.94 3.09
C LEU A 30 8.41 17.26 3.01
N VAL A 31 7.39 17.31 2.14
CA VAL A 31 6.55 18.51 2.00
C VAL A 31 5.74 18.79 3.27
N GLN A 32 5.17 17.75 3.89
CA GLN A 32 4.45 17.93 5.15
C GLN A 32 5.36 18.46 6.24
N GLN A 33 6.56 17.89 6.39
CA GLN A 33 7.53 18.31 7.39
C GLN A 33 7.94 19.77 7.21
N ASP A 34 8.30 20.19 5.98
CA ASP A 34 8.62 21.59 5.68
C ASP A 34 7.48 22.54 6.06
N ARG A 35 6.24 22.19 5.67
CA ARG A 35 5.09 23.06 5.89
C ARG A 35 4.66 23.12 7.35
N THR A 36 4.69 22.01 8.09
CA THR A 36 4.34 22.01 9.52
C THR A 36 5.39 22.70 10.37
N GLN A 37 6.67 22.64 9.98
CA GLN A 37 7.74 23.40 10.65
C GLN A 37 7.60 24.91 10.44
N ASN A 38 7.22 25.34 9.23
CA ASN A 38 7.14 26.76 8.89
C ASN A 38 5.79 27.42 9.23
N LEU A 39 4.68 26.67 9.23
CA LEU A 39 3.32 27.20 9.35
C LEU A 39 2.54 26.64 10.56
N GLY A 40 3.15 25.76 11.34
CA GLY A 40 2.53 25.05 12.46
C GLY A 40 1.86 23.73 12.07
N ASP A 41 1.89 22.74 12.97
CA ASP A 41 1.26 21.43 12.75
C ASP A 41 -0.24 21.48 13.04
N THR A 42 -1.03 21.67 11.98
CA THR A 42 -2.49 21.57 12.03
C THR A 42 -3.00 20.59 10.98
N PRO A 43 -4.18 19.98 11.18
CA PRO A 43 -4.81 19.12 10.17
C PRO A 43 -4.95 19.81 8.81
N LEU A 44 -5.27 21.11 8.80
CA LEU A 44 -5.40 21.92 7.60
C LEU A 44 -4.06 22.07 6.86
N VAL A 45 -2.99 22.43 7.57
CA VAL A 45 -1.63 22.54 6.99
C VAL A 45 -1.18 21.20 6.40
N ARG A 46 -1.36 20.09 7.13
CA ARG A 46 -1.03 18.74 6.65
C ARG A 46 -1.81 18.37 5.39
N GLN A 47 -3.09 18.71 5.32
CA GLN A 47 -3.93 18.47 4.14
C GLN A 47 -3.46 19.28 2.92
N HIS A 48 -3.17 20.57 3.11
CA HIS A 48 -2.65 21.42 2.04
C HIS A 48 -1.29 20.94 1.54
N ALA A 49 -0.39 20.57 2.44
CA ALA A 49 0.91 20.00 2.12
C ALA A 49 0.78 18.71 1.29
N THR A 50 -0.08 17.77 1.71
CA THR A 50 -0.36 16.56 0.91
C THR A 50 -0.89 16.90 -0.47
N ASN A 51 -1.84 17.84 -0.57
CA ASN A 51 -2.40 18.23 -1.86
C ASN A 51 -1.35 18.86 -2.78
N TRP A 52 -0.41 19.63 -2.24
CA TRP A 52 0.68 20.24 -2.99
C TRP A 52 1.68 19.20 -3.48
N ALA A 53 2.10 18.28 -2.60
CA ALA A 53 2.94 17.14 -2.96
C ALA A 53 2.33 16.29 -4.09
N LEU A 54 1.02 16.03 -4.03
CA LEU A 54 0.32 15.29 -5.09
C LEU A 54 0.23 16.07 -6.40
N SER A 55 0.13 17.42 -6.36
CA SER A 55 0.21 18.25 -7.57
C SER A 55 1.58 18.13 -8.24
N PHE A 56 2.63 18.11 -7.42
CA PHE A 56 4.00 17.92 -7.88
C PHE A 56 4.17 16.56 -8.55
N VAL A 57 3.74 15.48 -7.88
CA VAL A 57 3.77 14.11 -8.43
C VAL A 57 3.05 14.03 -9.77
N GLU A 58 1.87 14.65 -9.89
CA GLU A 58 1.11 14.65 -11.15
C GLU A 58 1.85 15.36 -12.29
N ARG A 59 2.43 16.53 -12.00
CA ARG A 59 3.13 17.32 -13.01
C ARG A 59 4.44 16.67 -13.46
N GLU A 60 5.25 16.20 -12.52
CA GLU A 60 6.60 15.69 -12.78
C GLU A 60 6.59 14.23 -13.22
N LEU A 61 5.78 13.37 -12.58
CA LEU A 61 5.77 11.93 -12.85
C LEU A 61 4.68 11.50 -13.83
N LYS A 62 3.89 12.45 -14.34
CA LYS A 62 2.74 12.21 -15.24
C LYS A 62 1.77 11.15 -14.69
N LEU A 63 1.65 11.10 -13.36
CA LEU A 63 0.80 10.16 -12.64
C LEU A 63 -0.38 10.90 -12.03
N SER A 64 -1.61 10.52 -12.40
CA SER A 64 -2.80 11.21 -11.88
C SER A 64 -2.80 11.31 -10.35
N ARG A 65 -3.33 12.41 -9.80
CA ARG A 65 -3.49 12.56 -8.32
C ARG A 65 -4.21 11.38 -7.69
N PHE A 66 -5.19 10.81 -8.40
CA PHE A 66 -5.94 9.65 -7.94
C PHE A 66 -5.02 8.43 -7.77
N SER A 67 -4.23 8.11 -8.79
CA SER A 67 -3.25 7.02 -8.74
C SER A 67 -2.17 7.28 -7.69
N ALA A 68 -1.69 8.51 -7.56
CA ALA A 68 -0.70 8.86 -6.53
C ALA A 68 -1.25 8.68 -5.10
N ARG A 69 -2.51 9.09 -4.86
CA ARG A 69 -3.20 8.82 -3.58
C ARG A 69 -3.38 7.32 -3.33
N LEU A 70 -3.65 6.55 -4.38
CA LEU A 70 -3.78 5.10 -4.26
C LEU A 70 -2.47 4.49 -3.74
N TYR A 71 -1.35 4.80 -4.39
CA TYR A 71 -0.04 4.34 -3.96
C TYR A 71 0.32 4.80 -2.54
N LEU A 72 0.07 6.07 -2.20
CA LEU A 72 0.32 6.57 -0.85
C LEU A 72 -0.44 5.76 0.20
N ARG A 73 -1.72 5.44 -0.04
CA ARG A 73 -2.52 4.59 0.87
C ARG A 73 -1.99 3.17 0.95
N CYS A 74 -1.55 2.59 -0.17
CA CYS A 74 -0.93 1.27 -0.16
C CYS A 74 0.35 1.26 0.67
N HIS A 75 1.20 2.28 0.55
CA HIS A 75 2.40 2.39 1.38
C HIS A 75 2.05 2.55 2.87
N GLN A 76 1.07 3.40 3.19
CA GLN A 76 0.64 3.61 4.58
C GLN A 76 0.11 2.32 5.24
N GLN A 77 -0.61 1.49 4.49
CA GLN A 77 -1.20 0.26 5.01
C GLN A 77 -0.22 -0.93 5.01
N PHE A 78 0.59 -1.08 3.96
CA PHE A 78 1.37 -2.30 3.71
C PHE A 78 2.88 -2.08 3.72
N GLY A 79 3.36 -0.83 3.78
CA GLY A 79 4.78 -0.49 3.63
C GLY A 79 5.71 -1.09 4.70
N THR A 80 5.16 -1.50 5.84
CA THR A 80 5.87 -2.17 6.94
C THR A 80 5.70 -3.68 6.96
N ASN A 81 4.97 -4.26 5.99
CA ASN A 81 4.71 -5.70 5.89
C ASN A 81 5.39 -6.29 4.63
N PRO A 82 6.63 -6.82 4.76
CA PRO A 82 7.38 -7.35 3.62
C PRO A 82 6.68 -8.49 2.88
N GLU A 83 5.91 -9.32 3.60
CA GLU A 83 5.18 -10.43 2.99
C GLU A 83 4.01 -9.92 2.14
N ALA A 84 3.29 -8.90 2.62
CA ALA A 84 2.25 -8.23 1.84
C ALA A 84 2.84 -7.59 0.57
N ILE A 85 3.98 -6.90 0.70
CA ILE A 85 4.69 -6.29 -0.44
C ILE A 85 5.12 -7.33 -1.47
N ARG A 86 5.62 -8.48 -1.02
CA ARG A 86 6.14 -9.53 -1.90
C ARG A 86 5.03 -10.29 -2.64
N HIS A 87 3.91 -10.55 -1.97
CA HIS A 87 2.91 -11.51 -2.45
C HIS A 87 1.61 -10.88 -2.95
N LEU A 88 1.24 -9.69 -2.49
CA LEU A 88 0.00 -9.04 -2.92
C LEU A 88 0.22 -8.26 -4.22
N ARG A 89 -0.78 -8.30 -5.09
CA ARG A 89 -0.87 -7.39 -6.24
C ARG A 89 -1.49 -6.07 -5.81
N LEU A 90 -1.28 -5.01 -6.58
CA LEU A 90 -1.91 -3.72 -6.33
C LEU A 90 -3.45 -3.83 -6.22
N THR A 91 -4.08 -4.66 -7.05
CA THR A 91 -5.52 -4.93 -6.98
C THR A 91 -5.96 -5.56 -5.67
N ASP A 92 -5.12 -6.44 -5.09
CA ASP A 92 -5.43 -7.08 -3.80
C ASP A 92 -5.30 -6.06 -2.68
N MET A 93 -4.23 -5.25 -2.70
CA MET A 93 -4.01 -4.16 -1.75
C MET A 93 -5.18 -3.17 -1.76
N CYS A 94 -5.77 -2.88 -2.93
CA CYS A 94 -6.97 -2.05 -3.04
C CYS A 94 -8.19 -2.66 -2.34
N LEU A 95 -8.40 -3.98 -2.47
CA LEU A 95 -9.51 -4.70 -1.81
C LEU A 95 -9.32 -4.79 -0.29
N LEU A 96 -8.07 -4.74 0.15
CA LEU A 96 -7.64 -4.85 1.54
C LEU A 96 -7.44 -3.50 2.23
N PHE A 97 -7.88 -2.38 1.63
CA PHE A 97 -7.81 -1.11 2.35
C PHE A 97 -8.62 -1.15 3.64
N ARG A 98 -7.99 -0.71 4.73
CA ARG A 98 -8.54 -0.76 6.10
C ARG A 98 -8.89 -2.18 6.57
N ALA A 99 -8.34 -3.22 5.94
CA ALA A 99 -8.42 -4.58 6.46
C ALA A 99 -7.59 -4.69 7.76
N THR A 100 -7.99 -5.62 8.62
CA THR A 100 -7.18 -6.01 9.77
C THR A 100 -5.95 -6.78 9.32
N ASP A 101 -4.91 -6.81 10.16
CA ASP A 101 -3.67 -7.53 9.85
C ASP A 101 -3.92 -9.04 9.67
N GLU A 102 -4.90 -9.62 10.36
CA GLU A 102 -5.29 -11.03 10.22
C GLU A 102 -5.87 -11.30 8.82
N LEU A 103 -6.74 -10.44 8.33
CA LEU A 103 -7.30 -10.57 6.98
C LEU A 103 -6.21 -10.38 5.91
N VAL A 104 -5.29 -9.43 6.11
CA VAL A 104 -4.14 -9.25 5.21
C VAL A 104 -3.28 -10.51 5.18
N SER A 105 -2.94 -11.05 6.35
CA SER A 105 -2.16 -12.28 6.49
C SER A 105 -2.84 -13.48 5.82
N PHE A 106 -4.15 -13.64 6.01
CA PHE A 106 -4.95 -14.67 5.37
C PHE A 106 -4.87 -14.62 3.83
N ILE A 107 -4.98 -13.43 3.24
CA ILE A 107 -4.88 -13.27 1.78
C ILE A 107 -3.44 -13.44 1.28
N VAL A 108 -2.44 -13.04 2.06
CA VAL A 108 -1.03 -13.31 1.75
C VAL A 108 -0.78 -14.81 1.67
N GLU A 109 -1.26 -15.60 2.63
CA GLU A 109 -1.11 -17.07 2.59
C GLU A 109 -1.85 -17.69 1.41
N ALA A 110 -3.05 -17.22 1.08
CA ALA A 110 -3.77 -17.65 -0.12
C ALA A 110 -2.98 -17.36 -1.42
N ARG A 111 -2.32 -16.20 -1.50
CA ARG A 111 -1.44 -15.82 -2.63
C ARG A 111 -0.17 -16.67 -2.69
N LYS A 112 0.40 -17.03 -1.54
CA LYS A 112 1.57 -17.93 -1.47
C LYS A 112 1.23 -19.33 -1.96
N ALA A 113 0.08 -19.85 -1.57
CA ALA A 113 -0.41 -21.14 -2.02
C ALA A 113 -0.76 -21.13 -3.52
N VAL A 114 -1.39 -20.06 -4.01
CA VAL A 114 -1.80 -19.91 -5.41
C VAL A 114 -1.39 -18.54 -5.96
N PRO A 115 -0.16 -18.37 -6.51
CA PRO A 115 0.33 -17.09 -6.99
C PRO A 115 -0.53 -16.46 -8.09
N LEU A 116 -1.21 -17.29 -8.88
CA LEU A 116 -2.09 -16.88 -9.98
C LEU A 116 -3.57 -16.73 -9.58
N LEU A 117 -3.88 -16.68 -8.27
CA LEU A 117 -5.25 -16.57 -7.77
C LEU A 117 -6.00 -15.40 -8.47
N PRO A 118 -7.13 -15.67 -9.13
CA PRO A 118 -7.87 -14.61 -9.84
C PRO A 118 -8.38 -13.53 -8.88
N PRO A 119 -8.42 -12.24 -9.28
CA PRO A 119 -8.93 -11.17 -8.41
C PRO A 119 -10.35 -11.40 -7.90
N ARG A 120 -11.22 -12.01 -8.71
CA ARG A 120 -12.58 -12.40 -8.31
C ARG A 120 -12.59 -13.39 -7.14
N GLU A 121 -11.60 -14.26 -7.08
CA GLU A 121 -11.49 -15.28 -6.04
C GLU A 121 -10.91 -14.67 -4.76
N VAL A 122 -9.92 -13.78 -4.89
CA VAL A 122 -9.45 -12.96 -3.75
C VAL A 122 -10.60 -12.19 -3.12
N LYS A 123 -11.46 -11.57 -3.94
CA LYS A 123 -12.65 -10.87 -3.44
C LYS A 123 -13.59 -11.83 -2.68
N ARG A 124 -13.87 -13.02 -3.23
CA ARG A 124 -14.68 -14.03 -2.55
C ARG A 124 -14.09 -14.47 -1.22
N LEU A 125 -12.78 -14.68 -1.14
CA LEU A 125 -12.09 -15.01 0.11
C LEU A 125 -12.23 -13.90 1.15
N ILE A 126 -12.09 -12.64 0.74
CA ILE A 126 -12.30 -11.48 1.62
C ILE A 126 -13.76 -11.41 2.10
N ASP A 127 -14.72 -11.57 1.20
CA ASP A 127 -16.14 -11.51 1.53
C ASP A 127 -16.55 -12.67 2.45
N ALA A 128 -16.02 -13.87 2.22
CA ALA A 128 -16.22 -15.03 3.09
C ALA A 128 -15.61 -14.81 4.48
N TYR A 129 -14.41 -14.22 4.55
CA TYR A 129 -13.78 -13.87 5.82
C TYR A 129 -14.59 -12.83 6.60
N ARG A 130 -15.26 -11.89 5.91
CA ARG A 130 -16.10 -10.86 6.54
C ARG A 130 -17.54 -11.32 6.81
N GLY A 131 -17.92 -12.50 6.35
CA GLY A 131 -19.29 -13.01 6.44
C GLY A 131 -19.78 -13.21 7.88
N PRO A 132 -21.08 -13.50 8.08
CA PRO A 132 -21.78 -13.42 9.37
C PRO A 132 -21.32 -14.39 10.49
N GLY A 133 -20.21 -15.12 10.31
CA GLY A 133 -19.64 -16.03 11.31
C GLY A 133 -18.23 -15.66 11.78
N ASN A 134 -17.58 -14.66 11.17
CA ASN A 134 -16.21 -14.23 11.50
C ASN A 134 -16.23 -12.82 12.09
N HIS A 135 -16.79 -12.68 13.29
CA HIS A 135 -16.62 -11.47 14.10
C HIS A 135 -15.25 -11.49 14.79
N HIS A 136 -14.16 -11.35 14.02
CA HIS A 136 -12.93 -10.82 14.58
C HIS A 136 -13.08 -9.31 14.63
N ALA A 137 -13.36 -8.84 15.84
CA ALA A 137 -13.84 -7.51 16.15
C ALA A 137 -12.97 -6.40 15.54
N ALA A 138 -13.60 -5.57 14.71
CA ALA A 138 -13.22 -4.17 14.61
C ALA A 138 -13.53 -3.53 15.98
N SER A 139 -12.59 -3.64 16.92
CA SER A 139 -12.63 -2.92 18.19
C SER A 139 -11.26 -2.35 18.50
N HIS A 140 -10.93 -1.23 17.87
CA HIS A 140 -10.07 -0.21 18.46
C HIS A 140 -10.54 1.14 17.92
N ALA A 141 -11.47 1.73 18.66
CA ALA A 141 -11.71 3.16 18.68
C ALA A 141 -10.67 3.83 19.58
#